data_AF-A0ABD1TWG0-F1
#
_entry.id   AF-A0ABD1TWG0-F1
#
_cell.length_a   1.000
_cell.length_b   1.000
_cell.length_c   1.000
_cell.angle_alpha   90.00
_cell.angle_beta   90.00
_cell.angle_gamma   90.00
#
_symmetry.space_group_name_H-M   'P 1'
#
loop_
_entity.id
_entity.type
_entity.pdbx_description
1 polymer ?
#
loop_
_entity_poly.entity_id
_entity_poly.type
_entity_poly.pdbx_seq_one_letter_code
_entity_poly.pdbx_strand_id
1 'polypeptide(L)'
;MGTTSGLGEASDPYRADVVRWAAMDVPSIMKEEDLTRLREEYRIPEDIELILPGPNERACFPRLGCTALHLNAFVSGMRLPLHPMFRRILRAYDLAPTQVAPNGWSQMVGSMYLWFRHSFGMEMPLYVFQSVYQPRKLPRKKGKEEEVGWYYFCPWGSHKPLVTGCPSSIKQWKESWFWVKGNWQRVYDDPEPDLNVPSVYGIASPLPRCELSRENTDVLRSIYEADIKGRSYNFILNRQRCLVELGLVASKGSLFS
;
A
#
# COMPACT_ATOMS: atom_id res chain seq x y z
N MET A 1 -59.75 20.12 -22.99
CA MET A 1 -59.49 18.81 -22.37
C MET A 1 -58.54 18.05 -23.28
N GLY A 2 -57.32 17.83 -22.81
CA GLY A 2 -56.27 17.13 -23.55
C GLY A 2 -55.13 16.89 -22.57
N THR A 3 -55.13 15.69 -22.01
CA THR A 3 -54.29 15.22 -20.91
C THR A 3 -52.85 14.98 -21.36
N THR A 4 -51.89 15.70 -20.78
CA THR A 4 -50.47 15.31 -20.82
C THR A 4 -50.17 14.43 -19.61
N SER A 5 -49.96 13.14 -19.90
CA SER A 5 -49.43 12.13 -19.00
C SER A 5 -47.99 12.48 -18.60
N GLY A 6 -47.79 12.95 -17.38
CA GLY A 6 -46.47 13.00 -16.75
C GLY A 6 -46.04 11.58 -16.41
N LEU A 7 -45.21 10.98 -17.27
CA LEU A 7 -44.41 9.81 -16.91
C LEU A 7 -43.55 10.23 -15.71
N GLY A 8 -43.78 9.63 -14.55
CA GLY A 8 -42.92 9.77 -13.40
C GLY A 8 -41.51 9.32 -13.80
N GLU A 9 -40.56 10.25 -13.74
CA GLU A 9 -39.14 9.92 -13.80
C GLU A 9 -38.88 8.87 -12.72
N ALA A 10 -38.45 7.69 -13.16
CA ALA A 10 -37.92 6.68 -12.25
C ALA A 10 -36.78 7.34 -11.48
N SER A 11 -36.96 7.50 -10.18
CA SER A 11 -35.92 8.00 -9.29
C SER A 11 -34.67 7.14 -9.48
N ASP A 12 -33.60 7.77 -9.94
CA ASP A 12 -32.29 7.17 -10.09
C ASP A 12 -31.90 6.42 -8.80
N PRO A 13 -31.67 5.08 -8.84
CA PRO A 13 -31.21 4.34 -7.67
C PRO A 13 -29.81 4.77 -7.19
N TYR A 14 -29.08 5.62 -7.94
CA TYR A 14 -27.80 6.21 -7.55
C TYR A 14 -27.93 7.47 -6.68
N ARG A 15 -28.86 7.44 -5.71
CA ARG A 15 -29.00 8.46 -4.64
C ARG A 15 -27.66 8.73 -3.95
N ALA A 16 -27.22 9.99 -4.01
CA ALA A 16 -26.52 10.86 -3.05
C ALA A 16 -25.46 10.35 -2.03
N ASP A 17 -25.14 9.06 -1.96
CA ASP A 17 -24.44 8.46 -0.81
C ASP A 17 -23.11 7.78 -1.20
N VAL A 18 -22.81 7.71 -2.51
CA VAL A 18 -21.59 7.05 -3.01
C VAL A 18 -20.42 8.02 -2.99
N VAL A 19 -19.41 7.69 -2.18
CA VAL A 19 -18.13 8.43 -2.16
C VAL A 19 -17.53 8.42 -3.57
N ARG A 20 -17.45 9.60 -4.20
CA ARG A 20 -16.79 9.75 -5.51
C ARG A 20 -15.28 9.69 -5.34
N TRP A 21 -14.70 8.52 -5.54
CA TRP A 21 -13.25 8.32 -5.49
C TRP A 21 -12.55 9.08 -6.63
N ALA A 22 -11.43 9.74 -6.32
CA ALA A 22 -10.59 10.38 -7.32
C ALA A 22 -10.02 9.37 -8.33
N ALA A 23 -9.91 8.10 -7.95
CA ALA A 23 -9.53 6.99 -8.83
C ALA A 23 -10.52 6.75 -9.98
N MET A 24 -11.76 7.25 -9.90
CA MET A 24 -12.74 7.16 -11.00
C MET A 24 -12.30 7.94 -12.25
N ASP A 25 -11.42 8.92 -12.10
CA ASP A 25 -10.89 9.74 -13.20
C ASP A 25 -9.51 9.24 -13.67
N VAL A 26 -9.07 8.06 -13.22
CA VAL A 26 -7.72 7.52 -13.45
C VAL A 26 -7.79 6.15 -14.13
N PRO A 27 -7.83 6.10 -15.48
CA PRO A 27 -7.69 4.85 -16.21
C PRO A 27 -6.26 4.30 -16.07
N SER A 28 -6.09 2.99 -16.29
CA SER A 28 -4.77 2.39 -16.32
C SER A 28 -4.04 2.69 -17.64
N ILE A 29 -2.73 2.88 -17.55
CA ILE A 29 -1.83 2.98 -18.72
C ILE A 29 -0.91 1.75 -18.88
N MET A 30 -1.10 0.72 -18.05
CA MET A 30 -0.28 -0.49 -18.07
C MET A 30 -0.43 -1.24 -19.39
N LYS A 31 0.66 -1.87 -19.84
CA LYS A 31 0.69 -2.75 -21.02
C LYS A 31 1.17 -4.15 -20.67
N GLU A 32 1.01 -5.09 -21.59
CA GLU A 32 1.42 -6.49 -21.39
C GLU A 32 2.92 -6.61 -21.13
N GLU A 33 3.73 -5.78 -21.78
CA GLU A 33 5.18 -5.75 -21.54
C GLU A 33 5.52 -5.28 -20.12
N ASP A 34 4.70 -4.38 -19.55
CA ASP A 34 4.89 -3.93 -18.18
C ASP A 34 4.58 -5.03 -17.16
N LEU A 35 3.52 -5.83 -17.40
CA LEU A 35 3.18 -6.97 -16.54
C LEU A 35 4.24 -8.08 -16.63
N THR A 36 4.73 -8.35 -17.84
CA THR A 36 5.80 -9.34 -18.08
C THR A 36 7.08 -8.93 -17.32
N ARG A 37 7.54 -7.68 -17.50
CA ARG A 37 8.70 -7.15 -16.79
C ARG A 37 8.49 -7.17 -15.28
N LEU A 38 7.30 -6.80 -14.81
CA LEU A 38 6.97 -6.80 -13.39
C LEU A 38 7.07 -8.21 -12.78
N ARG A 39 6.52 -9.24 -13.46
CA ARG A 39 6.61 -10.62 -13.00
C ARG A 39 8.07 -11.07 -12.87
N GLU A 40 8.88 -10.83 -13.89
CA GLU A 40 10.28 -11.23 -13.92
C GLU A 40 11.12 -10.48 -12.87
N GLU A 41 11.02 -9.16 -12.82
CA GLU A 41 11.82 -8.30 -11.94
C GLU A 41 11.54 -8.57 -10.46
N TYR A 42 10.27 -8.80 -10.13
CA TYR A 42 9.81 -8.99 -8.75
C TYR A 42 9.55 -10.46 -8.38
N ARG A 43 9.84 -11.39 -9.30
CA ARG A 43 9.68 -12.85 -9.14
C ARG A 43 8.29 -13.23 -8.61
N ILE A 44 7.25 -12.66 -9.23
CA ILE A 44 5.87 -12.90 -8.80
C ILE A 44 5.50 -14.37 -9.14
N PRO A 45 5.03 -15.17 -8.17
CA PRO A 45 4.59 -16.55 -8.38
C PRO A 45 3.53 -16.72 -9.48
N GLU A 46 3.56 -17.85 -10.20
CA GLU A 46 2.63 -18.16 -11.30
C GLU A 46 1.18 -18.37 -10.84
N ASP A 47 0.96 -18.75 -9.59
CA ASP A 47 -0.38 -18.89 -8.99
C ASP A 47 -1.02 -17.53 -8.63
N ILE A 48 -0.32 -16.43 -8.92
CA ILE A 48 -0.82 -15.07 -8.85
C ILE A 48 -0.98 -14.55 -10.27
N GLU A 49 -2.22 -14.36 -10.70
CA GLU A 49 -2.54 -13.81 -12.02
C GLU A 49 -2.36 -12.28 -12.03
N LEU A 50 -1.64 -11.77 -13.03
CA LEU A 50 -1.52 -10.34 -13.33
C LEU A 50 -2.38 -10.03 -14.54
N ILE A 51 -3.29 -9.07 -14.44
CA ILE A 51 -4.31 -8.85 -15.46
C ILE A 51 -4.39 -7.36 -15.81
N LEU A 52 -4.37 -7.03 -17.10
CA LEU A 52 -4.58 -5.67 -17.57
C LEU A 52 -6.03 -5.20 -17.31
N PRO A 53 -6.21 -3.96 -16.82
CA PRO A 53 -7.53 -3.36 -16.76
C PRO A 53 -8.08 -3.02 -18.14
N GLY A 54 -9.40 -3.16 -18.31
CA GLY A 54 -10.11 -2.65 -19.46
C GLY A 54 -10.25 -1.12 -19.43
N PRO A 55 -10.57 -0.47 -20.57
CA PRO A 55 -10.59 1.00 -20.68
C PRO A 55 -11.60 1.69 -19.74
N ASN A 56 -12.69 0.99 -19.40
CA ASN A 56 -13.76 1.52 -18.53
C ASN A 56 -13.62 1.10 -17.07
N GLU A 57 -12.63 0.27 -16.74
CA GLU A 57 -12.43 -0.19 -15.37
C GLU A 57 -11.68 0.84 -14.54
N ARG A 58 -11.92 0.83 -13.23
CA ARG A 58 -11.31 1.76 -12.28
C ARG A 58 -10.84 0.99 -11.05
N ALA A 59 -9.63 1.31 -10.57
CA ALA A 59 -9.00 0.64 -9.43
C ALA A 59 -9.90 0.58 -8.17
N CYS A 60 -10.80 1.57 -8.01
CA CYS A 60 -11.75 1.64 -6.90
C CYS A 60 -12.92 0.65 -6.97
N PHE A 61 -13.13 -0.02 -8.10
CA PHE A 61 -14.19 -1.00 -8.32
C PHE A 61 -13.58 -2.33 -8.79
N PRO A 62 -13.02 -3.13 -7.86
CA PRO A 62 -12.37 -4.37 -8.21
C PRO A 62 -13.34 -5.40 -8.80
N ARG A 63 -12.86 -6.18 -9.78
CA ARG A 63 -13.53 -7.41 -10.23
C ARG A 63 -13.67 -8.38 -9.06
N LEU A 64 -14.67 -9.26 -9.11
CA LEU A 64 -14.84 -10.32 -8.11
C LEU A 64 -13.56 -11.17 -8.01
N GLY A 65 -13.01 -11.28 -6.79
CA GLY A 65 -11.79 -12.02 -6.51
C GLY A 65 -10.48 -11.32 -6.89
N CYS A 66 -10.55 -10.09 -7.43
CA CYS A 66 -9.38 -9.30 -7.76
C CYS A 66 -9.12 -8.21 -6.73
N THR A 67 -7.88 -7.72 -6.70
CA THR A 67 -7.50 -6.45 -6.09
C THR A 67 -6.69 -5.62 -7.10
N ALA A 68 -6.72 -4.30 -7.00
CA ALA A 68 -5.84 -3.45 -7.79
C ALA A 68 -4.52 -3.20 -7.04
N LEU A 69 -3.40 -3.17 -7.77
CA LEU A 69 -2.09 -2.77 -7.27
C LEU A 69 -1.46 -1.72 -8.18
N HIS A 70 -0.63 -0.84 -7.59
CA HIS A 70 0.22 0.07 -8.34
C HIS A 70 1.58 -0.58 -8.63
N LEU A 71 2.11 -0.38 -9.85
CA LEU A 71 3.49 -0.75 -10.20
C LEU A 71 4.48 -0.17 -9.18
N ASN A 72 4.30 1.10 -8.80
CA ASN A 72 5.18 1.79 -7.88
C ASN A 72 5.14 1.26 -6.45
N ALA A 73 4.15 0.46 -6.06
CA ALA A 73 4.19 -0.24 -4.77
C ALA A 73 5.37 -1.23 -4.72
N PHE A 74 5.62 -1.95 -5.82
CA PHE A 74 6.75 -2.88 -5.95
C PHE A 74 8.10 -2.17 -5.95
N VAL A 75 8.17 -1.02 -6.65
CA VAL A 75 9.35 -0.13 -6.62
C VAL A 75 9.63 0.38 -5.21
N SER A 76 8.58 0.65 -4.43
CA SER A 76 8.67 1.01 -3.01
C SER A 76 8.95 -0.17 -2.07
N GLY A 77 9.23 -1.37 -2.60
CA GLY A 77 9.64 -2.54 -1.84
C GLY A 77 8.53 -3.53 -1.48
N MET A 78 7.28 -3.32 -1.92
CA MET A 78 6.21 -4.32 -1.76
C MET A 78 6.57 -5.60 -2.52
N ARG A 79 6.22 -6.76 -1.96
CA ARG A 79 6.37 -8.08 -2.59
C ARG A 79 5.09 -8.87 -2.46
N LEU A 80 4.92 -9.86 -3.34
CA LEU A 80 3.80 -10.79 -3.32
C LEU A 80 4.29 -12.23 -3.08
N PRO A 81 3.55 -13.05 -2.32
CA PRO A 81 2.36 -12.68 -1.53
C PRO A 81 2.67 -11.61 -0.46
N LEU A 82 1.65 -10.87 -0.01
CA LEU A 82 1.86 -9.75 0.92
C LEU A 82 2.40 -10.23 2.27
N HIS A 83 3.44 -9.54 2.76
CA HIS A 83 4.00 -9.78 4.09
C HIS A 83 2.90 -9.64 5.19
N PRO A 84 2.89 -10.51 6.22
CA PRO A 84 1.90 -10.47 7.31
C PRO A 84 1.69 -9.09 7.93
N MET A 85 2.77 -8.39 8.31
CA MET A 85 2.71 -7.00 8.79
C MET A 85 1.86 -6.07 7.90
N PHE A 86 2.01 -6.14 6.58
CA PHE A 86 1.28 -5.25 5.66
C PHE A 86 -0.19 -5.61 5.58
N ARG A 87 -0.53 -6.91 5.61
CA ARG A 87 -1.92 -7.38 5.69
C ARG A 87 -2.61 -6.84 6.95
N ARG A 88 -1.94 -6.95 8.10
CA ARG A 88 -2.46 -6.43 9.38
C ARG A 88 -2.68 -4.92 9.35
N ILE A 89 -1.74 -4.15 8.78
CA ILE A 89 -1.87 -2.69 8.64
C ILE A 89 -3.04 -2.30 7.72
N LEU A 90 -3.10 -2.89 6.51
CA LEU A 90 -4.15 -2.61 5.55
C LEU A 90 -5.53 -2.97 6.10
N ARG A 91 -5.63 -4.11 6.78
CA ARG A 91 -6.86 -4.55 7.43
C ARG A 91 -7.27 -3.65 8.59
N ALA A 92 -6.33 -3.25 9.45
CA ALA A 92 -6.62 -2.39 10.59
C ALA A 92 -7.18 -1.02 10.17
N TYR A 93 -6.69 -0.47 9.06
CA TYR A 93 -7.13 0.82 8.56
C TYR A 93 -8.21 0.74 7.48
N ASP A 94 -8.72 -0.45 7.15
CA ASP A 94 -9.70 -0.69 6.07
C ASP A 94 -9.27 -0.08 4.72
N LEU A 95 -8.00 -0.27 4.37
CA LEU A 95 -7.40 0.24 3.14
C LEU A 95 -7.15 -0.88 2.13
N ALA A 96 -7.61 -0.67 0.90
CA ALA A 96 -7.15 -1.50 -0.20
C ALA A 96 -5.69 -1.18 -0.57
N PRO A 97 -4.88 -2.15 -1.03
CA PRO A 97 -3.48 -1.94 -1.38
C PRO A 97 -3.24 -0.77 -2.35
N THR A 98 -4.09 -0.59 -3.36
CA THR A 98 -4.00 0.51 -4.34
C THR A 98 -4.43 1.87 -3.77
N GLN A 99 -5.04 1.92 -2.58
CA GLN A 99 -5.25 3.19 -1.88
C GLN A 99 -3.96 3.71 -1.26
N VAL A 100 -2.97 2.85 -1.00
CA VAL A 100 -1.70 3.26 -0.40
C VAL A 100 -0.77 3.82 -1.47
N ALA A 101 -0.44 5.10 -1.34
CA ALA A 101 0.52 5.76 -2.22
C ALA A 101 1.92 5.15 -2.08
N PRO A 102 2.82 5.29 -3.07
CA PRO A 102 4.14 4.66 -3.02
C PRO A 102 4.97 5.08 -1.80
N ASN A 103 4.84 6.33 -1.34
CA ASN A 103 5.50 6.77 -0.11
C ASN A 103 4.92 6.11 1.14
N GLY A 104 3.63 5.75 1.15
CA GLY A 104 3.03 4.94 2.21
C GLY A 104 3.65 3.54 2.26
N TRP A 105 3.82 2.89 1.10
CA TRP A 105 4.55 1.63 0.99
C TRP A 105 5.99 1.75 1.48
N SER A 106 6.71 2.81 1.07
CA SER A 106 8.07 3.07 1.55
C SER A 106 8.15 3.21 3.06
N GLN A 107 7.16 3.85 3.70
CA GLN A 107 7.10 3.94 5.15
C GLN A 107 6.87 2.57 5.79
N MET A 108 5.96 1.75 5.26
CA MET A 108 5.71 0.40 5.79
C MET A 108 6.94 -0.50 5.67
N VAL A 109 7.50 -0.62 4.47
CA VAL A 109 8.65 -1.51 4.20
C VAL A 109 9.91 -1.04 4.93
N GLY A 110 10.21 0.26 4.89
CA GLY A 110 11.38 0.78 5.56
C GLY A 110 11.27 0.75 7.09
N SER A 111 10.07 0.93 7.66
CA SER A 111 9.86 0.77 9.11
C SER A 111 10.03 -0.68 9.54
N MET A 112 9.51 -1.64 8.76
CA MET A 112 9.72 -3.07 9.00
C MET A 112 11.20 -3.42 9.04
N TYR A 113 11.98 -2.94 8.06
CA TYR A 113 13.42 -3.16 8.01
C TYR A 113 14.17 -2.50 9.18
N LEU A 114 13.90 -1.22 9.47
CA LEU A 114 14.56 -0.50 10.56
C LEU A 114 14.24 -1.14 11.91
N TRP A 115 12.99 -1.55 12.11
CA TRP A 115 12.59 -2.30 13.29
C TRP A 115 13.39 -3.59 13.42
N PHE A 116 13.35 -4.46 12.40
CA PHE A 116 14.07 -5.74 12.36
C PHE A 116 15.56 -5.59 12.74
N ARG A 117 16.22 -4.54 12.24
CA ARG A 117 17.63 -4.24 12.52
C ARG A 117 17.92 -3.86 13.98
N HIS A 118 16.96 -3.25 14.67
CA HIS A 118 17.11 -2.74 16.03
C HIS A 118 16.40 -3.60 17.09
N SER A 119 15.54 -4.52 16.67
CA SER A 119 14.75 -5.42 17.53
C SER A 119 15.29 -6.85 17.55
N PHE A 120 16.58 -7.05 17.25
CA PHE A 120 17.21 -8.39 17.17
C PHE A 120 16.51 -9.35 16.19
N GLY A 121 16.00 -8.82 15.07
CA GLY A 121 15.37 -9.62 14.03
C GLY A 121 13.87 -9.87 14.21
N MET A 122 13.22 -9.22 15.17
CA MET A 122 11.78 -9.37 15.38
C MET A 122 10.97 -8.63 14.31
N GLU A 123 9.82 -9.19 13.90
CA GLU A 123 8.85 -8.49 13.05
C GLU A 123 8.28 -7.26 13.80
N MET A 124 8.02 -6.17 13.08
CA MET A 124 7.38 -4.98 13.66
C MET A 124 5.90 -5.25 13.96
N PRO A 125 5.47 -5.20 15.23
CA PRO A 125 4.07 -5.37 15.56
C PRO A 125 3.22 -4.22 15.02
N LEU A 126 1.95 -4.51 14.71
CA LEU A 126 1.00 -3.51 14.22
C LEU A 126 0.90 -2.30 15.17
N TYR A 127 0.77 -2.53 16.48
CA TYR A 127 0.65 -1.45 17.47
C TYR A 127 1.90 -0.55 17.53
N VAL A 128 3.09 -1.08 17.22
CA VAL A 128 4.30 -0.27 17.10
C VAL A 128 4.21 0.64 15.89
N PHE A 129 3.79 0.12 14.73
CA PHE A 129 3.55 0.94 13.54
C PHE A 129 2.51 2.05 13.82
N GLN A 130 1.40 1.70 14.49
CA GLN A 130 0.33 2.63 14.88
C GLN A 130 0.77 3.68 15.91
N SER A 131 1.76 3.38 16.74
CA SER A 131 2.34 4.37 17.68
C SER A 131 3.16 5.45 16.98
N VAL A 132 3.64 5.17 15.76
CA VAL A 132 4.51 6.07 14.98
C VAL A 132 3.71 6.81 13.91
N TYR A 133 2.83 6.09 13.20
CA TYR A 133 2.13 6.59 12.03
C TYR A 133 0.61 6.55 12.16
N GLN A 134 -0.04 7.41 11.38
CA GLN A 134 -1.48 7.38 11.09
C GLN A 134 -1.70 7.53 9.57
N PRO A 135 -2.78 6.96 9.02
CA PRO A 135 -3.14 7.20 7.62
C PRO A 135 -3.61 8.65 7.46
N ARG A 136 -3.21 9.27 6.35
CA ARG A 136 -3.64 10.62 5.97
C ARG A 136 -3.98 10.63 4.49
N LYS A 137 -5.09 11.27 4.14
CA LYS A 137 -5.49 11.45 2.74
C LYS A 137 -4.43 12.24 2.00
N LEU A 138 -4.19 11.90 0.73
CA LEU A 138 -3.29 12.68 -0.09
C LEU A 138 -3.90 14.07 -0.33
N PRO A 139 -3.12 15.15 -0.13
CA PRO A 139 -3.60 16.48 -0.50
C PRO A 139 -3.76 16.53 -2.02
N ARG A 140 -4.84 17.15 -2.51
CA ARG A 140 -4.95 17.47 -3.93
C ARG A 140 -3.97 18.58 -4.27
N LYS A 141 -3.63 18.71 -5.56
CA LYS A 141 -2.77 19.80 -6.07
C LYS A 141 -3.15 21.14 -5.40
N LYS A 142 -2.14 21.98 -5.11
CA LYS A 142 -2.27 23.27 -4.40
C LYS A 142 -3.56 24.01 -4.78
N GLY A 143 -4.41 24.31 -3.79
CA GLY A 143 -5.64 25.07 -3.95
C GLY A 143 -6.93 24.26 -4.12
N LYS A 144 -6.92 22.94 -3.88
CA LYS A 144 -8.14 22.10 -3.89
C LYS A 144 -8.23 21.20 -2.66
N GLU A 145 -9.45 20.83 -2.28
CA GLU A 145 -9.78 19.88 -1.19
C GLU A 145 -9.07 18.53 -1.35
N GLU A 146 -8.88 17.82 -0.24
CA GLU A 146 -8.17 16.52 -0.15
C GLU A 146 -8.64 15.50 -1.21
N GLU A 147 -7.73 14.70 -1.75
CA GLU A 147 -8.10 13.64 -2.68
C GLU A 147 -8.76 12.50 -1.93
N VAL A 148 -10.01 12.24 -2.29
CA VAL A 148 -10.77 11.12 -1.76
C VAL A 148 -10.29 9.85 -2.46
N GLY A 149 -9.60 8.97 -1.75
CA GLY A 149 -9.30 7.61 -2.21
C GLY A 149 -7.86 7.13 -2.06
N TRP A 150 -6.88 8.02 -1.90
CA TRP A 150 -5.49 7.63 -1.65
C TRP A 150 -4.98 8.16 -0.31
N TYR A 151 -4.16 7.33 0.33
CA TYR A 151 -3.58 7.57 1.64
C TYR A 151 -2.07 7.37 1.62
N TYR A 152 -1.41 8.06 2.54
CA TYR A 152 -0.05 7.76 2.96
C TYR A 152 0.00 7.70 4.48
N PHE A 153 1.08 7.16 5.03
CA PHE A 153 1.28 7.11 6.47
C PHE A 153 2.13 8.30 6.90
N CYS A 154 1.58 9.18 7.74
CA CYS A 154 2.29 10.32 8.31
C CYS A 154 2.57 10.10 9.80
N PRO A 155 3.67 10.64 10.34
CA PRO A 155 3.92 10.58 11.77
C PRO A 155 2.84 11.30 12.58
N TRP A 156 2.67 10.90 13.84
CA TRP A 156 1.83 11.65 14.79
C TRP A 156 2.46 13.01 15.13
N GLY A 157 1.65 14.08 15.13
CA GLY A 157 2.07 15.42 15.56
C GLY A 157 3.33 15.93 14.84
N SER A 158 4.33 16.35 15.61
CA SER A 158 5.62 16.86 15.11
C SER A 158 6.71 15.78 15.03
N HIS A 159 6.36 14.49 15.21
CA HIS A 159 7.33 13.41 15.13
C HIS A 159 7.95 13.33 13.72
N LYS A 160 9.23 12.97 13.64
CA LYS A 160 9.89 12.68 12.37
C LYS A 160 9.50 11.26 11.91
N PRO A 161 9.40 11.00 10.59
CA PRO A 161 9.21 9.63 10.10
C PRO A 161 10.45 8.78 10.39
N LEU A 162 10.26 7.46 10.54
CA LEU A 162 11.37 6.50 10.62
C LEU A 162 12.14 6.46 9.30
N VAL A 163 11.43 6.43 8.17
CA VAL A 163 12.04 6.48 6.83
C VAL A 163 12.10 7.92 6.34
N THR A 164 13.30 8.36 5.99
CA THR A 164 13.58 9.75 5.56
C THR A 164 13.92 9.81 4.07
N GLY A 165 13.87 11.01 3.47
CA GLY A 165 14.32 11.22 2.09
C GLY A 165 13.48 10.51 1.02
N CYS A 166 12.22 10.18 1.30
CA CYS A 166 11.30 9.67 0.29
C CYS A 166 11.11 10.71 -0.84
N PRO A 167 10.97 10.28 -2.11
CA PRO A 167 10.71 11.19 -3.22
C PRO A 167 9.48 12.06 -2.99
N SER A 168 9.57 13.35 -3.31
CA SER A 168 8.44 14.29 -3.18
C SER A 168 7.39 14.14 -4.27
N SER A 169 7.76 13.52 -5.40
CA SER A 169 6.86 13.22 -6.50
C SER A 169 7.33 11.96 -7.23
N ILE A 170 6.38 11.12 -7.61
CA ILE A 170 6.58 9.98 -8.49
C ILE A 170 5.63 10.24 -9.66
N LYS A 171 6.14 10.26 -10.89
CA LYS A 171 5.30 10.55 -12.05
C LYS A 171 4.42 9.34 -12.35
N GLN A 172 3.17 9.59 -12.73
CA GLN A 172 2.24 8.60 -13.29
C GLN A 172 1.95 7.35 -12.44
N TRP A 173 2.26 7.38 -11.13
CA TRP A 173 2.05 6.19 -10.30
C TRP A 173 0.59 5.80 -10.17
N LYS A 174 -0.33 6.78 -10.23
CA LYS A 174 -1.77 6.54 -10.08
C LYS A 174 -2.34 5.82 -11.29
N GLU A 175 -1.90 6.20 -12.48
CA GLU A 175 -2.28 5.62 -13.76
C GLU A 175 -1.61 4.25 -13.96
N SER A 176 -0.49 3.97 -13.28
CA SER A 176 0.25 2.71 -13.40
C SER A 176 -0.32 1.65 -12.44
N TRP A 177 -1.53 1.17 -12.71
CA TRP A 177 -2.21 0.16 -11.89
C TRP A 177 -2.74 -1.02 -12.71
N PHE A 178 -2.84 -2.19 -12.09
CA PHE A 178 -3.30 -3.43 -12.74
C PHE A 178 -4.05 -4.32 -11.75
N TRP A 179 -4.76 -5.32 -12.26
CA TRP A 179 -5.47 -6.30 -11.43
C TRP A 179 -4.57 -7.45 -11.03
N VAL A 180 -4.79 -7.94 -9.80
CA VAL A 180 -4.18 -9.17 -9.30
C VAL A 180 -5.26 -10.09 -8.77
N LYS A 181 -5.13 -11.39 -9.08
CA LYS A 181 -6.03 -12.48 -8.62
C LYS A 181 -5.21 -13.68 -8.16
N GLY A 182 -5.80 -14.55 -7.34
CA GLY A 182 -5.13 -15.73 -6.80
C GLY A 182 -4.48 -15.47 -5.44
N ASN A 183 -3.35 -16.10 -5.16
CA ASN A 183 -2.72 -16.14 -3.83
C ASN A 183 -1.89 -14.90 -3.49
N TRP A 184 -2.34 -13.71 -3.88
CA TRP A 184 -1.60 -12.45 -3.65
C TRP A 184 -1.54 -12.03 -2.18
N GLN A 185 -2.47 -12.50 -1.35
CA GLN A 185 -2.49 -12.19 0.08
C GLN A 185 -1.50 -13.06 0.86
N ARG A 186 -1.50 -14.37 0.61
CA ARG A 186 -0.81 -15.35 1.45
C ARG A 186 -0.48 -16.62 0.68
N VAL A 187 0.50 -17.35 1.18
CA VAL A 187 0.82 -18.73 0.73
C VAL A 187 -0.12 -19.75 1.37
N TYR A 188 -0.17 -20.98 0.84
CA TYR A 188 -1.05 -22.05 1.32
C TYR A 188 -0.83 -22.44 2.81
N ASP A 189 0.39 -22.29 3.33
CA ASP A 189 0.76 -22.62 4.71
C ASP A 189 1.06 -21.38 5.56
N ASP A 190 0.38 -20.27 5.28
CA ASP A 190 0.57 -19.03 6.03
C ASP A 190 0.11 -19.22 7.49
N PRO A 191 0.99 -19.00 8.49
CA PRO A 191 0.66 -19.24 9.90
C PRO A 191 -0.32 -18.19 10.46
N GLU A 192 -0.57 -17.10 9.75
CA GLU A 192 -1.53 -16.08 10.17
C GLU A 192 -2.97 -16.57 9.99
N PRO A 193 -3.91 -16.11 10.85
CA PRO A 193 -5.33 -16.31 10.61
C PRO A 193 -5.74 -15.72 9.26
N ASP A 194 -6.91 -16.14 8.77
CA ASP A 194 -7.47 -15.66 7.50
C ASP A 194 -7.89 -14.18 7.59
N LEU A 195 -6.88 -13.32 7.47
CA LEU A 195 -6.97 -11.87 7.47
C LEU A 195 -7.15 -11.41 6.03
N ASN A 196 -8.41 -11.30 5.62
CA ASN A 196 -8.76 -10.73 4.32
C ASN A 196 -8.44 -9.24 4.28
N VAL A 197 -7.45 -8.88 3.47
CA VAL A 197 -7.11 -7.51 3.11
C VAL A 197 -8.24 -6.93 2.25
N PRO A 198 -8.74 -5.72 2.55
CA PRO A 198 -9.73 -5.06 1.70
C PRO A 198 -9.25 -4.96 0.25
N SER A 199 -10.10 -5.30 -0.71
CA SER A 199 -9.84 -5.06 -2.14
C SER A 199 -10.58 -3.84 -2.68
N VAL A 200 -11.63 -3.42 -1.99
CA VAL A 200 -12.49 -2.28 -2.35
C VAL A 200 -12.03 -1.03 -1.60
N TYR A 201 -12.18 0.15 -2.23
CA TYR A 201 -11.80 1.40 -1.59
C TYR A 201 -12.69 1.70 -0.38
N GLY A 202 -12.03 2.09 0.72
CA GLY A 202 -12.67 2.51 1.97
C GLY A 202 -12.22 3.89 2.44
N ILE A 203 -12.93 4.41 3.43
CA ILE A 203 -12.44 5.53 4.25
C ILE A 203 -11.58 4.93 5.35
N ALA A 204 -10.37 5.44 5.54
CA ALA A 204 -9.46 4.89 6.53
C ALA A 204 -10.04 4.95 7.94
N SER A 205 -9.99 3.84 8.67
CA SER A 205 -10.47 3.76 10.05
C SER A 205 -9.64 4.69 10.97
N PRO A 206 -10.27 5.57 11.77
CA PRO A 206 -9.58 6.55 12.62
C PRO A 206 -9.10 5.90 13.93
N LEU A 207 -8.08 5.04 13.83
CA LEU A 207 -7.52 4.37 14.99
C LEU A 207 -6.64 5.30 15.84
N PRO A 208 -6.70 5.21 17.18
CA PRO A 208 -5.88 6.02 18.07
C PRO A 208 -4.41 5.62 18.00
N ARG A 209 -3.55 6.51 18.48
CA ARG A 209 -2.12 6.19 18.70
C ARG A 209 -2.01 5.14 19.81
N CYS A 210 -1.30 4.05 19.54
CA CYS A 210 -1.05 3.02 20.55
C CYS A 210 0.03 3.43 21.55
N GLU A 211 -0.16 3.08 22.81
CA GLU A 211 0.88 3.14 23.84
C GLU A 211 1.87 1.99 23.68
N LEU A 212 3.13 2.24 24.06
CA LEU A 212 4.21 1.26 23.93
C LEU A 212 4.75 0.85 25.30
N SER A 213 5.22 -0.40 25.38
CA SER A 213 6.10 -0.82 26.46
C SER A 213 7.42 -0.03 26.42
N ARG A 214 8.16 -0.05 27.53
CA ARG A 214 9.50 0.56 27.60
C ARG A 214 10.44 -0.05 26.57
N GLU A 215 10.44 -1.37 26.44
CA GLU A 215 11.27 -2.11 25.47
C GLU A 215 11.03 -1.63 24.03
N ASN A 216 9.78 -1.59 23.58
CA ASN A 216 9.46 -1.12 22.23
C ASN A 216 9.79 0.36 22.03
N THR A 217 9.64 1.17 23.08
CA THR A 217 10.02 2.58 23.07
C THR A 217 11.53 2.74 22.90
N ASP A 218 12.32 1.91 23.56
CA ASP A 218 13.78 1.94 23.48
C ASP A 218 14.29 1.48 22.11
N VAL A 219 13.63 0.48 21.47
CA VAL A 219 13.91 0.11 20.07
C VAL A 219 13.64 1.29 19.13
N LEU A 220 12.48 1.95 19.25
CA LEU A 220 12.19 3.13 18.42
C LEU A 220 13.19 4.26 18.66
N ARG A 221 13.58 4.50 19.92
CA ARG A 221 14.59 5.50 20.27
C ARG A 221 15.91 5.19 19.57
N SER A 222 16.37 3.94 19.64
CA SER A 222 17.59 3.49 18.96
C SER A 222 17.53 3.73 17.44
N ILE A 223 16.38 3.51 16.80
CA ILE A 223 16.18 3.84 15.38
C ILE A 223 16.29 5.36 15.16
N TYR A 224 15.66 6.18 16.00
CA TYR A 224 15.69 7.65 15.85
C TYR A 224 17.09 8.25 16.07
N GLU A 225 17.89 7.65 16.94
CA GLU A 225 19.29 8.01 17.21
C GLU A 225 20.24 7.55 16.10
N ALA A 226 19.85 6.58 15.28
CA ALA A 226 20.64 6.13 14.14
C ALA A 226 20.80 7.23 13.07
N ASP A 227 21.95 7.18 12.37
CA ASP A 227 22.31 8.13 11.32
C ASP A 227 21.21 8.29 10.27
N ILE A 228 20.97 9.54 9.87
CA ILE A 228 19.89 9.87 8.93
C ILE A 228 20.08 9.18 7.57
N LYS A 229 21.33 8.95 7.14
CA LYS A 229 21.57 8.22 5.88
C LYS A 229 21.15 6.76 6.00
N GLY A 230 21.40 6.13 7.15
CA GLY A 230 20.96 4.76 7.46
C GLY A 230 19.44 4.59 7.43
N ARG A 231 18.70 5.69 7.67
CA ARG A 231 17.24 5.76 7.61
C ARG A 231 16.67 6.25 6.28
N SER A 232 17.52 6.56 5.30
CA SER A 232 17.06 7.18 4.05
C SER A 232 16.47 6.15 3.08
N TYR A 233 15.42 6.54 2.35
CA TYR A 233 14.80 5.77 1.29
C TYR A 233 15.83 5.22 0.30
N ASN A 234 16.81 6.04 -0.09
CA ASN A 234 17.84 5.64 -1.05
C ASN A 234 18.77 4.54 -0.51
N PHE A 235 19.02 4.53 0.79
CA PHE A 235 19.85 3.51 1.41
C PHE A 235 19.08 2.21 1.63
N ILE A 236 17.84 2.30 2.11
CA ILE A 236 17.04 1.14 2.50
C ILE A 236 16.38 0.47 1.29
N LEU A 237 15.67 1.25 0.49
CA LEU A 237 14.70 0.76 -0.51
C LEU A 237 15.24 0.81 -1.94
N ASN A 238 15.87 1.92 -2.35
CA ASN A 238 16.38 2.07 -3.72
C ASN A 238 17.41 0.98 -4.08
N ARG A 239 18.28 0.61 -3.13
CA ARG A 239 19.24 -0.49 -3.33
C ARG A 239 18.67 -1.88 -3.06
N GLN A 240 17.38 -2.00 -2.75
CA GLN A 240 16.70 -3.23 -2.34
C GLN A 240 17.43 -4.00 -1.21
N ARG A 241 18.28 -3.31 -0.43
CA ARG A 241 19.11 -3.91 0.62
C ARG A 241 18.25 -4.57 1.69
N CYS A 242 17.16 -3.90 2.06
CA CYS A 242 16.20 -4.42 3.02
C CYS A 242 15.65 -5.79 2.61
N LEU A 243 15.36 -6.00 1.33
CA LEU A 243 14.72 -7.22 0.87
C LEU A 243 15.64 -8.43 0.95
N VAL A 244 16.94 -8.23 0.73
CA VAL A 244 17.93 -9.29 0.91
C VAL A 244 18.12 -9.62 2.39
N GLU A 245 18.29 -8.62 3.25
CA GLU A 245 18.48 -8.84 4.69
C GLU A 245 17.24 -9.42 5.38
N LEU A 246 16.04 -9.09 4.88
CA LEU A 246 14.76 -9.65 5.35
C LEU A 246 14.45 -11.02 4.73
N GLY A 247 15.31 -11.56 3.86
CA GLY A 247 15.08 -12.84 3.18
C GLY A 247 13.92 -12.83 2.17
N LEU A 248 13.42 -11.65 1.81
CA LEU A 248 12.29 -11.48 0.87
C LEU A 248 12.71 -11.56 -0.60
N VAL A 249 14.01 -11.45 -0.89
CA VAL A 249 14.60 -11.67 -2.21
C VAL A 249 15.98 -12.33 -2.02
N ALA A 250 16.33 -13.32 -2.84
CA ALA A 250 17.65 -13.95 -2.79
C ALA A 250 18.76 -12.92 -3.07
N SER A 251 19.89 -13.01 -2.35
CA SER A 251 21.07 -12.21 -2.67
C SER A 251 21.55 -12.53 -4.08
N LYS A 252 21.89 -11.51 -4.88
CA LYS A 252 22.62 -11.71 -6.15
C LYS A 252 24.03 -12.20 -5.79
N GLY A 253 24.17 -13.52 -5.61
CA GLY A 253 25.40 -14.18 -5.16
C GLY A 253 25.27 -15.67 -4.83
N SER A 254 24.06 -16.25 -4.79
CA SER A 254 23.86 -17.70 -4.58
C SER A 254 23.47 -18.44 -5.87
N LEU A 255 24.20 -18.19 -6.95
CA LEU A 255 24.37 -19.18 -8.01
C LEU A 255 25.78 -19.73 -7.79
N PHE A 256 25.87 -21.05 -7.55
CA PHE A 256 27.04 -21.84 -7.12
C PHE A 256 27.24 -21.97 -5.60
N SER A 257 26.58 -22.99 -5.04
CA SER A 257 27.25 -24.10 -4.33
C SER A 257 26.36 -25.34 -4.43
#